data_AF-A0A957ET39-F1
#
_entry.id   AF-A0A957ET39-F1
#
_cell.length_a   1.000
_cell.length_b   1.000
_cell.length_c   1.000
_cell.angle_alpha   90.00
_cell.angle_beta   90.00
_cell.angle_gamma   90.00
#
_symmetry.space_group_name_H-M   'P 1'
#
loop_
_entity.id
_entity.type
_entity.pdbx_description
1 polymer ?
#
loop_
_entity_poly.entity_id
_entity_poly.type
_entity_poly.pdbx_seq_one_letter_code
_entity_poly.pdbx_strand_id
1 'polypeptide(L)'
;FQPPVTVQYPEIKRPVRNRFKGRHELKRYDNGLEKCIGCALCAAACPADAIFVEASENSDEQRFSPGERYASTYEINMMRCIFCGYCEDACPTQAIVLEKSYELSFYDRASAIYTKEMLIVDVPVNGRSTPQVVEPGIFNRAIPEMEDPK
;
A
#
# COMPACT_ATOMS: atom_id res chain seq x y z
N PHE A 1 1.63 -36.61 -32.51
CA PHE A 1 1.90 -36.23 -31.11
C PHE A 1 1.77 -34.72 -31.00
N GLN A 2 1.08 -34.21 -29.98
CA GLN A 2 1.00 -32.76 -29.74
C GLN A 2 2.18 -32.29 -28.89
N PRO A 3 2.68 -31.06 -29.07
CA PRO A 3 3.74 -30.50 -28.24
C PRO A 3 3.27 -30.33 -26.78
N PRO A 4 4.20 -30.39 -25.81
CA PRO A 4 3.87 -30.19 -24.40
C PRO A 4 3.44 -28.74 -24.13
N VAL A 5 2.45 -28.56 -23.24
CA VAL A 5 1.91 -27.25 -22.81
C VAL A 5 2.64 -26.67 -21.58
N THR A 6 3.84 -27.18 -21.28
CA THR A 6 4.63 -26.79 -20.12
C THR A 6 5.32 -25.44 -20.33
N VAL A 7 5.66 -24.76 -19.23
CA VAL A 7 6.42 -23.51 -19.23
C VAL A 7 7.65 -23.72 -18.35
N GLN A 8 8.83 -23.27 -18.79
CA GLN A 8 10.07 -23.36 -18.02
C GLN A 8 10.15 -22.19 -17.03
N TYR A 9 9.69 -22.41 -15.80
CA TYR A 9 9.83 -21.47 -14.69
C TYR A 9 11.19 -21.70 -13.99
N PRO A 10 11.93 -20.66 -13.56
CA PRO A 10 11.54 -19.25 -13.45
C PRO A 10 11.81 -18.37 -14.68
N GLU A 11 12.47 -18.87 -15.72
CA GLU A 11 12.92 -18.09 -16.87
C GLU A 11 11.75 -17.54 -17.71
N ILE A 12 10.69 -18.33 -17.84
CA ILE A 12 9.46 -17.96 -18.54
C ILE A 12 8.31 -17.96 -17.53
N LYS A 13 7.75 -16.77 -17.27
CA LYS A 13 6.59 -16.60 -16.39
C LYS A 13 5.32 -16.39 -17.21
N ARG A 14 4.20 -16.93 -16.74
CA ARG A 14 2.90 -16.67 -17.35
C ARG A 14 2.43 -15.26 -16.95
N PRO A 15 1.94 -14.44 -17.89
CA PRO A 15 1.44 -13.12 -17.53
C PRO A 15 0.18 -13.27 -16.67
N VAL A 16 0.19 -12.62 -15.51
CA VAL A 16 -1.00 -12.54 -14.65
C VAL A 16 -2.03 -11.58 -15.24
N ARG A 17 -3.31 -11.77 -14.88
CA ARG A 17 -4.39 -10.88 -15.32
C ARG A 17 -4.26 -9.49 -14.71
N ASN A 18 -4.91 -8.49 -15.31
CA ASN A 18 -4.81 -7.11 -14.81
C ASN A 18 -5.37 -6.93 -13.39
N ARG A 19 -6.43 -7.67 -13.03
CA ARG A 19 -7.07 -7.65 -11.71
C ARG A 19 -6.51 -8.71 -10.74
N PHE A 20 -5.33 -9.27 -11.03
CA PHE A 20 -4.70 -10.23 -10.13
C PHE A 20 -4.39 -9.56 -8.78
N LYS A 21 -4.58 -10.30 -7.70
CA LYS A 21 -4.42 -9.83 -6.33
C LYS A 21 -3.23 -10.55 -5.68
N GLY A 22 -2.06 -9.91 -5.72
CA GLY A 22 -0.82 -10.44 -5.15
C GLY A 22 -0.36 -9.62 -3.94
N ARG A 23 0.91 -9.23 -3.95
CA ARG A 23 1.56 -8.49 -2.86
C ARG A 23 0.87 -7.15 -2.64
N HIS A 24 0.65 -6.81 -1.37
CA HIS A 24 0.16 -5.50 -0.98
C HIS A 24 1.28 -4.47 -1.11
N GLU A 25 0.96 -3.29 -1.63
CA GLU A 25 1.85 -2.13 -1.69
C GLU A 25 1.14 -0.89 -1.18
N LEU A 26 1.86 -0.06 -0.41
CA LEU A 26 1.42 1.26 -0.01
C LEU A 26 1.98 2.30 -0.98
N LYS A 27 1.09 3.01 -1.68
CA LYS A 27 1.43 3.96 -2.73
C LYS A 27 1.72 5.36 -2.18
N ARG A 28 2.48 6.12 -2.96
CA ARG A 28 2.77 7.54 -2.76
C ARG A 28 2.03 8.39 -3.80
N TYR A 29 1.82 9.66 -3.48
CA TYR A 29 1.49 10.69 -4.45
C TYR A 29 2.74 11.09 -5.24
N ASP A 30 2.56 11.82 -6.35
CA ASP A 30 3.67 12.22 -7.23
C ASP A 30 4.67 13.16 -6.55
N ASN A 31 4.23 13.92 -5.55
CA ASN A 31 5.08 14.76 -4.71
C ASN A 31 5.92 13.97 -3.67
N GLY A 32 5.72 12.64 -3.60
CA GLY A 32 6.41 11.73 -2.68
C GLY A 32 5.75 11.55 -1.31
N LEU A 33 4.68 12.31 -0.97
CA LEU A 33 3.91 12.06 0.24
C LEU A 33 3.21 10.71 0.17
N GLU A 34 3.04 10.06 1.30
CA GLU A 34 2.32 8.80 1.42
C GLU A 34 0.82 9.03 1.18
N LYS A 35 0.17 8.10 0.46
CA LYS A 35 -1.30 8.16 0.31
C LYS A 35 -2.05 7.71 1.56
N CYS A 36 -1.39 6.96 2.44
CA CYS A 36 -2.03 6.41 3.64
C CYS A 36 -2.14 7.49 4.72
N ILE A 37 -3.38 7.85 5.06
CA ILE A 37 -3.69 8.83 6.11
C ILE A 37 -3.95 8.20 7.49
N GLY A 38 -3.74 6.88 7.61
CA GLY A 38 -3.96 6.16 8.88
C GLY A 38 -5.42 6.06 9.34
N CYS A 39 -6.40 6.10 8.41
CA CYS A 39 -7.83 6.01 8.75
C CYS A 39 -8.30 4.63 9.26
N ALA A 40 -7.45 3.60 9.20
CA ALA A 40 -7.73 2.22 9.62
C ALA A 40 -8.95 1.51 8.96
N LEU A 41 -9.55 2.09 7.91
CA LEU A 41 -10.68 1.47 7.19
C LEU A 41 -10.32 0.13 6.54
N CYS A 42 -9.09 0.00 6.02
CA CYS A 42 -8.60 -1.26 5.48
C CYS A 42 -8.47 -2.37 6.53
N ALA A 43 -8.13 -2.02 7.77
CA ALA A 43 -8.10 -2.96 8.88
C ALA A 43 -9.51 -3.39 9.26
N ALA A 44 -10.43 -2.44 9.40
CA ALA A 44 -11.85 -2.72 9.67
C ALA A 44 -12.52 -3.57 8.57
N ALA A 45 -12.15 -3.37 7.30
CA ALA A 45 -12.67 -4.13 6.17
C ALA A 45 -12.03 -5.52 6.00
N CYS A 46 -10.92 -5.82 6.70
CA CYS A 46 -10.20 -7.07 6.54
C CYS A 46 -10.99 -8.24 7.16
N PRO A 47 -11.48 -9.21 6.37
CA PRO A 47 -12.30 -10.31 6.92
C PRO A 47 -11.50 -11.29 7.79
N ALA A 48 -10.17 -11.27 7.68
CA ALA A 48 -9.26 -12.15 8.41
C ALA A 48 -8.51 -11.45 9.56
N ASP A 49 -8.82 -10.17 9.82
CA ASP A 49 -8.15 -9.35 10.83
C ASP A 49 -6.61 -9.46 10.76
N ALA A 50 -6.10 -9.26 9.53
CA ALA A 50 -4.70 -9.43 9.18
C ALA A 50 -3.90 -8.12 9.20
N ILE A 51 -4.57 -6.97 9.32
CA ILE A 51 -3.96 -5.64 9.17
C ILE A 51 -4.05 -4.91 10.50
N PHE A 52 -2.92 -4.36 10.95
CA PHE A 52 -2.86 -3.45 12.09
C PHE A 52 -2.45 -2.06 11.62
N VAL A 53 -3.17 -1.03 12.08
CA VAL A 53 -2.88 0.37 11.74
C VAL A 53 -2.95 1.21 13.01
N GLU A 54 -1.86 1.94 13.27
CA GLU A 54 -1.80 2.99 14.28
C GLU A 54 -1.56 4.31 13.57
N ALA A 55 -2.32 5.33 13.94
CA ALA A 55 -2.21 6.65 13.33
C ALA A 55 -1.62 7.66 14.30
N SER A 56 -0.78 8.54 13.77
CA SER A 56 -0.19 9.69 14.45
C SER A 56 -0.54 10.98 13.71
N GLU A 57 -0.27 12.11 14.34
CA GLU A 57 -0.57 13.45 13.81
C GLU A 57 0.59 13.96 12.94
N ASN A 58 0.26 14.53 11.78
CA ASN A 58 1.23 15.27 10.97
C ASN A 58 1.50 16.63 11.61
N SER A 59 2.72 17.14 11.45
CA SER A 59 3.03 18.56 11.62
C SER A 59 3.55 19.14 10.30
N ASP A 60 3.63 20.46 10.21
CA ASP A 60 4.17 21.10 9.00
C ASP A 60 5.69 20.90 8.87
N GLU A 61 6.40 20.64 9.98
CA GLU A 61 7.83 20.28 10.00
C GLU A 61 8.07 18.80 9.68
N GLN A 62 7.10 17.92 9.99
CA GLN A 62 7.22 16.47 9.81
C GLN A 62 5.97 15.89 9.15
N ARG A 63 5.79 16.17 7.86
CA ARG A 63 4.62 15.71 7.10
C ARG A 63 4.93 14.42 6.33
N PHE A 64 4.16 13.38 6.61
CA PHE A 64 4.27 12.08 5.92
C PHE A 64 3.19 11.91 4.85
N SER A 65 1.97 12.36 5.14
CA SER A 65 0.83 12.29 4.22
C SER A 65 0.08 13.63 4.17
N PRO A 66 -0.80 13.82 3.18
CA PRO A 66 -1.83 14.86 3.26
C PRO A 66 -2.82 14.58 4.41
N GLY A 67 -3.48 15.62 4.89
CA GLY A 67 -4.39 15.57 6.03
C GLY A 67 -3.70 15.74 7.38
N GLU A 68 -4.50 15.66 8.43
CA GLU A 68 -4.05 15.84 9.82
C GLU A 68 -3.28 14.64 10.35
N ARG A 69 -3.44 13.46 9.75
CA ARG A 69 -2.92 12.18 10.28
C ARG A 69 -2.20 11.37 9.21
N TYR A 70 -1.28 10.54 9.66
CA TYR A 70 -0.59 9.53 8.87
C TYR A 70 -0.57 8.20 9.65
N ALA A 71 -0.25 7.09 8.98
CA ALA A 71 -0.02 5.82 9.66
C ALA A 71 1.41 5.79 10.25
N SER A 72 1.53 5.88 11.57
CA SER A 72 2.82 5.67 12.26
C SER A 72 3.23 4.20 12.19
N THR A 73 2.28 3.31 12.40
CA THR A 73 2.46 1.86 12.31
C THR A 73 1.49 1.30 11.29
N TYR A 74 1.98 0.50 10.35
CA TYR A 74 1.15 -0.24 9.40
C TYR A 74 1.76 -1.63 9.23
N GLU A 75 1.01 -2.67 9.59
CA GLU A 75 1.50 -4.04 9.50
C GLU A 75 0.46 -4.95 8.86
N ILE A 76 0.92 -5.91 8.05
CA ILE A 76 0.07 -6.97 7.49
C ILE A 76 0.68 -8.33 7.80
N ASN A 77 -0.11 -9.19 8.44
CA ASN A 77 0.24 -10.59 8.62
C ASN A 77 -0.13 -11.41 7.37
N MET A 78 0.89 -11.74 6.56
CA MET A 78 0.72 -12.46 5.30
C MET A 78 0.31 -13.93 5.48
N MET A 79 0.42 -14.50 6.69
CA MET A 79 -0.12 -15.84 6.98
C MET A 79 -1.62 -15.83 7.29
N ARG A 80 -2.17 -14.68 7.71
CA ARG A 80 -3.62 -14.50 7.95
C ARG A 80 -4.33 -13.95 6.73
N CYS A 81 -3.66 -13.13 5.94
CA CYS A 81 -4.26 -12.51 4.77
C CYS A 81 -4.75 -13.56 3.76
N ILE A 82 -6.00 -13.41 3.31
CA ILE A 82 -6.63 -14.29 2.32
C ILE A 82 -6.63 -13.69 0.89
N PHE A 83 -5.92 -12.58 0.69
CA PHE A 83 -5.76 -11.91 -0.61
C PHE A 83 -7.08 -11.56 -1.33
N CYS A 84 -8.15 -11.27 -0.56
CA CYS A 84 -9.47 -10.96 -1.11
C CYS A 84 -9.55 -9.59 -1.82
N GLY A 85 -8.66 -8.65 -1.48
CA GLY A 85 -8.64 -7.29 -2.04
C GLY A 85 -9.59 -6.28 -1.40
N TYR A 86 -10.33 -6.63 -0.33
CA TYR A 86 -11.25 -5.68 0.32
C TYR A 86 -10.55 -4.47 0.93
N CYS A 87 -9.29 -4.60 1.35
CA CYS A 87 -8.50 -3.46 1.83
C CYS A 87 -8.22 -2.42 0.73
N GLU A 88 -8.07 -2.84 -0.52
CA GLU A 88 -7.90 -1.96 -1.68
C GLU A 88 -9.20 -1.23 -2.00
N ASP A 89 -10.32 -1.94 -2.02
CA ASP A 89 -11.64 -1.35 -2.29
C ASP A 89 -12.11 -0.41 -1.16
N ALA A 90 -11.77 -0.72 0.10
CA ALA A 90 -12.14 0.09 1.25
C ALA A 90 -11.28 1.35 1.43
N CYS A 91 -10.16 1.48 0.72
CA CYS A 91 -9.22 2.57 0.94
C CYS A 91 -9.70 3.87 0.27
N PRO A 92 -10.03 4.94 1.03
CA PRO A 92 -10.60 6.16 0.44
C PRO A 92 -9.59 6.95 -0.41
N THR A 93 -8.30 6.81 -0.13
CA THR A 93 -7.21 7.50 -0.84
C THR A 93 -6.48 6.59 -1.83
N GLN A 94 -6.94 5.35 -2.02
CA GLN A 94 -6.26 4.32 -2.83
C GLN A 94 -4.79 4.13 -2.42
N ALA A 95 -4.53 4.16 -1.11
CA ALA A 95 -3.19 4.01 -0.56
C ALA A 95 -2.67 2.58 -0.62
N ILE A 96 -3.50 1.59 -0.32
CA ILE A 96 -3.13 0.17 -0.41
C ILE A 96 -3.68 -0.44 -1.69
N VAL A 97 -2.81 -1.12 -2.45
CA VAL A 97 -3.17 -1.80 -3.70
C VAL A 97 -2.55 -3.19 -3.70
N LEU A 98 -3.29 -4.19 -4.20
CA LEU A 98 -2.73 -5.52 -4.42
C LEU A 98 -2.15 -5.61 -5.82
N GLU A 99 -0.83 -5.74 -5.88
CA GLU A 99 -0.05 -5.76 -7.11
C GLU A 99 0.16 -7.18 -7.65
N LYS A 100 0.89 -7.27 -8.76
CA LYS A 100 1.08 -8.50 -9.53
C LYS A 100 2.15 -9.43 -8.99
N SER A 101 2.90 -9.03 -7.96
CA SER A 101 3.92 -9.88 -7.35
C SER A 101 3.28 -11.01 -6.54
N TYR A 102 3.62 -12.27 -6.85
CA TYR A 102 3.04 -13.46 -6.21
C TYR A 102 4.09 -14.38 -5.55
N GLU A 103 5.38 -14.08 -5.71
CA GLU A 103 6.50 -14.89 -5.20
C GLU A 103 6.83 -14.47 -3.77
N LEU A 104 5.92 -14.76 -2.82
CA LEU A 104 5.94 -14.24 -1.45
C LEU A 104 6.30 -15.30 -0.39
N SER A 105 7.12 -16.28 -0.75
CA SER A 105 7.56 -17.32 0.20
C SER A 105 8.48 -16.75 1.28
N PHE A 106 8.31 -17.24 2.51
CA PHE A 106 9.12 -16.88 3.68
C PHE A 106 9.64 -18.15 4.37
N TYR A 107 10.82 -18.07 5.00
CA TYR A 107 11.45 -19.19 5.70
C TYR A 107 11.02 -19.33 7.16
N ASP A 108 10.60 -18.23 7.76
CA ASP A 108 10.16 -18.15 9.15
C ASP A 108 8.85 -17.37 9.28
N ARG A 109 8.16 -17.56 10.41
CA ARG A 109 6.85 -16.95 10.66
C ARG A 109 6.94 -15.45 10.92
N ALA A 110 8.05 -14.95 11.45
CA ALA A 110 8.20 -13.52 11.74
C ALA A 110 8.35 -12.71 10.45
N SER A 111 9.06 -13.26 9.45
CA SER A 111 9.18 -12.70 8.11
C SER A 111 7.87 -12.59 7.33
N ALA A 112 6.79 -13.23 7.82
CA ALA A 112 5.46 -13.09 7.22
C ALA A 112 4.70 -11.86 7.74
N ILE A 113 5.23 -11.13 8.74
CA ILE A 113 4.69 -9.85 9.18
C ILE A 113 5.37 -8.76 8.38
N TYR A 114 4.63 -8.15 7.46
CA TYR A 114 5.16 -7.08 6.62
C TYR A 114 4.91 -5.75 7.31
N THR A 115 5.97 -5.00 7.55
CA THR A 115 5.89 -3.66 8.13
C THR A 115 5.64 -2.59 7.06
N LYS A 116 5.35 -1.37 7.50
CA LYS A 116 5.09 -0.22 6.64
C LYS A 116 6.23 0.01 5.67
N GLU A 117 7.47 -0.09 6.15
CA GLU A 117 8.70 0.12 5.39
C GLU A 117 8.87 -0.93 4.28
N MET A 118 8.41 -2.16 4.51
CA MET A 118 8.42 -3.21 3.49
C MET A 118 7.34 -2.98 2.42
N LEU A 119 6.19 -2.45 2.82
CA LEU A 119 5.02 -2.29 1.96
C LEU A 119 5.07 -1.01 1.11
N ILE A 120 5.70 0.04 1.63
CA ILE A 120 5.71 1.33 0.97
C ILE A 120 6.60 1.35 -0.26
N VAL A 121 6.08 1.91 -1.34
CA VAL A 121 6.84 2.08 -2.58
C VAL A 121 7.90 3.16 -2.43
N ASP A 122 8.94 3.04 -3.25
CA ASP A 122 9.98 4.05 -3.36
C ASP A 122 9.41 5.41 -3.78
N VAL A 123 10.16 6.46 -3.46
CA VAL A 123 9.78 7.83 -3.81
C VAL A 123 9.83 7.98 -5.35
N PRO A 124 8.80 8.58 -5.99
CA PRO A 124 8.83 8.88 -7.41
C PRO A 124 10.03 9.77 -7.78
N VAL A 125 10.49 9.69 -9.04
CA VAL A 125 11.71 10.40 -9.52
C VAL A 125 11.69 11.91 -9.23
N ASN A 126 10.52 12.54 -9.29
CA ASN A 126 10.34 13.97 -9.05
C ASN A 126 9.81 14.28 -7.63
N GLY A 127 9.60 13.26 -6.80
CA GLY A 127 9.05 13.37 -5.46
C GLY A 127 10.12 13.64 -4.40
N ARG A 128 9.69 14.08 -3.22
CA ARG A 128 10.54 14.24 -2.04
C ARG A 128 10.30 13.09 -1.06
N SER A 129 11.33 12.62 -0.38
CA SER A 129 11.19 11.62 0.68
C SER A 129 10.40 12.17 1.85
N THR A 130 9.75 11.29 2.61
CA THR A 130 9.03 11.62 3.83
C THR A 130 9.90 11.33 5.07
N PRO A 131 9.79 12.13 6.14
CA PRO A 131 8.91 13.30 6.30
C PRO A 131 9.38 14.52 5.48
N GLN A 132 8.44 15.40 5.14
CA GLN A 132 8.67 16.66 4.44
C GLN A 132 8.36 17.86 5.34
N VAL A 133 9.17 18.92 5.23
CA VAL A 133 8.83 20.24 5.77
C VAL A 133 8.01 20.98 4.71
N VAL A 134 6.82 21.44 5.08
CA VAL A 134 5.87 22.14 4.21
C VAL A 134 5.51 23.50 4.78
N GLU A 135 5.04 24.41 3.93
CA GLU A 135 4.52 25.69 4.42
C GLU A 135 3.16 25.47 5.11
N PRO A 136 2.85 26.22 6.18
CA PRO A 136 1.59 26.10 6.88
C PRO A 136 0.38 26.28 5.96
N GLY A 137 -0.61 25.40 6.11
CA GLY A 137 -1.84 25.42 5.30
C GLY A 137 -1.79 24.57 4.04
N ILE A 138 -0.64 24.04 3.65
CA ILE A 138 -0.49 23.17 2.47
C ILE A 138 -0.75 21.70 2.86
N PHE A 139 -1.45 20.96 2.00
CA PHE A 139 -1.79 19.53 2.17
C PHE A 139 -2.69 19.19 3.37
N ASN A 140 -3.51 20.12 3.84
CA ASN A 140 -4.44 19.86 4.96
C ASN A 140 -5.60 18.91 4.62
N ARG A 141 -5.85 18.62 3.35
CA ARG A 141 -6.90 17.68 2.92
C ARG A 141 -6.30 16.32 2.62
N ALA A 142 -6.98 15.27 3.09
CA ALA A 142 -6.56 13.89 2.92
C ALA A 142 -6.57 13.40 1.45
N ILE A 143 -7.40 13.99 0.59
CA ILE A 143 -7.45 13.74 -0.85
C ILE A 143 -7.17 15.08 -1.56
N PRO A 144 -5.96 15.28 -2.10
CA PRO A 144 -5.55 16.58 -2.66
C PRO A 144 -6.31 17.00 -3.92
N GLU A 145 -6.76 16.04 -4.74
CA GLU A 145 -7.49 16.26 -5.99
C GLU A 145 -8.82 15.52 -5.98
N MET A 146 -9.87 16.17 -5.51
CA MET A 146 -11.24 15.84 -5.91
C MET A 146 -11.75 17.05 -6.68
N GLU A 147 -11.68 17.02 -8.01
CA GLU A 147 -12.59 17.87 -8.78
C GLU A 147 -14.01 17.41 -8.45
N ASP A 148 -14.86 18.36 -8.05
CA ASP A 148 -16.26 18.08 -7.73
C ASP A 148 -16.95 17.43 -8.95
N PRO A 149 -17.83 16.43 -8.74
CA PRO A 149 -18.63 15.91 -9.85
C PRO A 149 -19.48 17.07 -10.41
N LYS A 150 -19.24 17.40 -11.68
CA LYS A 150 -20.02 18.39 -12.43
C LYS A 150 -21.49 18.00 -12.53
#